data_AF-Q9GYR3-F1
#
_entry.id   AF-Q9GYR3-F1
#
_cell.length_a   1.000
_cell.length_b   1.000
_cell.length_c   1.000
_cell.angle_alpha   90.00
_cell.angle_beta   90.00
_cell.angle_gamma   90.00
#
_symmetry.space_group_name_H-M   'P 1'
#
loop_
_entity.id
_entity.type
_entity.pdbx_description
1 polymer ?
#
loop_
_entity_poly.entity_id
_entity_poly.type
_entity_poly.pdbx_seq_one_letter_code
_entity_poly.pdbx_strand_id
1 'polypeptide(L)' 'MNLNILAVLLILVVILSECEASTLRDMFTKNIKKRQETTGGMQAAYSKLLPPQVSEWFLRRHF' A
#
# COMPACT_ATOMS: atom_id res chain seq x y z
N MET A 1 -21.85 4.32 39.11
CA MET A 1 -21.63 5.30 38.01
C MET A 1 -20.27 5.17 37.34
N ASN A 2 -19.15 5.10 38.08
CA ASN A 2 -17.80 5.06 37.47
C ASN A 2 -17.54 3.90 36.49
N LEU A 3 -18.13 2.72 36.72
CA LEU A 3 -17.99 1.55 35.83
C LEU A 3 -18.51 1.81 34.41
N ASN A 4 -19.60 2.56 34.26
CA ASN A 4 -20.18 2.85 32.95
C ASN A 4 -19.28 3.79 32.13
N ILE A 5 -18.61 4.73 32.79
CA ILE A 5 -17.72 5.71 32.13
C ILE A 5 -16.51 4.98 31.53
N LEU A 6 -15.91 4.05 32.28
CA LEU A 6 -14.78 3.24 31.78
C LEU A 6 -15.18 2.37 30.58
N ALA A 7 -16.38 1.77 30.61
CA ALA A 7 -16.88 0.97 29.49
C ALA A 7 -17.07 1.81 28.21
N VAL A 8 -17.63 3.01 28.34
CA VAL A 8 -17.80 3.94 27.19
C VAL A 8 -16.46 4.39 26.63
N LEU A 9 -15.49 4.71 27.49
CA LEU A 9 -14.14 5.07 27.07
C LEU A 9 -13.45 3.93 26.31
N LEU A 10 -13.61 2.69 26.76
CA LEU A 10 -13.00 1.53 26.12
C LEU A 10 -13.58 1.29 24.72
N ILE A 11 -14.89 1.45 24.55
CA ILE A 11 -15.55 1.37 23.24
C ILE A 11 -15.04 2.48 22.30
N LEU A 12 -14.91 3.71 22.79
CA LEU A 12 -14.37 4.82 22.00
C LEU A 12 -12.93 4.56 21.53
N VAL A 13 -12.08 4.02 22.40
CA VAL A 13 -10.69 3.67 22.03
C VAL A 13 -10.65 2.59 20.94
N VAL A 14 -11.51 1.56 21.04
CA VAL A 14 -11.60 0.50 20.02
C VAL A 14 -12.03 1.09 18.67
N ILE A 15 -13.08 1.92 18.66
CA ILE A 15 -13.57 2.56 17.43
C ILE A 15 -12.49 3.45 16.78
N LEU A 16 -11.81 4.27 17.59
CA LEU A 16 -10.73 5.13 17.09
C LEU A 16 -9.56 4.31 16.53
N SER A 17 -9.21 3.19 17.17
CA SER A 17 -8.14 2.30 16.70
C SER A 17 -8.49 1.64 15.36
N GLU A 18 -9.75 1.25 15.14
CA GLU A 18 -10.20 0.73 13.85
C GLU A 18 -10.20 1.80 12.74
N CYS A 19 -10.52 3.05 13.07
CA CYS A 19 -10.41 4.17 12.14
C CYS A 19 -8.95 4.44 11.70
N GLU A 20 -7.99 4.38 12.63
CA GLU A 20 -6.57 4.53 12.28
C GLU A 20 -6.05 3.34 11.47
N ALA A 21 -6.45 2.11 11.84
CA ALA A 21 -6.07 0.91 11.11
C ALA A 21 -6.62 0.91 9.68
N SER A 22 -7.87 1.36 9.47
CA SER A 22 -8.44 1.50 8.13
C SER A 22 -7.73 2.57 7.31
N THR A 23 -7.40 3.72 7.92
CA THR A 23 -6.63 4.78 7.26
C THR A 23 -5.23 4.32 6.86
N LEU A 24 -4.51 3.66 7.76
CA LEU A 24 -3.18 3.10 7.48
C LEU A 24 -3.25 2.03 6.39
N ARG A 25 -4.23 1.13 6.46
CA ARG A 25 -4.46 0.11 5.43
C ARG A 25 -4.72 0.76 4.07
N ASP A 26 -5.56 1.78 4.01
CA ASP A 26 -5.84 2.53 2.78
C ASP A 26 -4.57 3.20 2.24
N MET A 27 -3.72 3.77 3.10
CA MET A 27 -2.43 4.32 2.71
C MET A 27 -1.49 3.26 2.16
N PHE A 28 -1.40 2.09 2.80
CA PHE A 28 -0.60 0.96 2.30
C PHE A 28 -1.11 0.46 0.95
N THR A 29 -2.43 0.27 0.80
CA THR A 29 -3.04 -0.16 -0.46
C THR A 29 -2.78 0.85 -1.58
N LYS A 30 -2.93 2.15 -1.30
CA LYS A 30 -2.61 3.21 -2.26
C LYS A 30 -1.13 3.19 -2.66
N ASN A 31 -0.22 3.01 -1.71
CA ASN A 31 1.22 2.94 -1.99
C ASN A 31 1.61 1.70 -2.80
N ILE A 32 1.02 0.53 -2.50
CA ILE A 32 1.24 -0.70 -3.28
C ILE A 32 0.72 -0.53 -4.70
N LYS A 33 -0.50 0.01 -4.86
CA LYS A 33 -1.09 0.29 -6.18
C LYS A 33 -0.23 1.26 -6.98
N LYS A 34 0.23 2.36 -6.35
CA LYS A 34 1.12 3.33 -6.99
C LYS A 34 2.45 2.70 -7.41
N ARG A 35 3.03 1.82 -6.58
CA ARG A 35 4.24 1.06 -6.95
C ARG A 35 3.98 0.13 -8.14
N GLN A 36 2.86 -0.56 -8.18
CA GLN A 36 2.49 -1.43 -9.32
C GLN A 36 2.31 -0.61 -10.61
N GLU A 37 1.67 0.56 -10.53
CA GLU A 37 1.52 1.47 -11.67
C GLU A 37 2.87 2.01 -12.15
N THR A 38 3.77 2.40 -11.24
CA THR A 38 5.11 2.89 -11.61
C THR A 38 5.98 1.78 -12.16
N THR A 39 5.99 0.60 -11.55
CA THR A 39 6.79 -0.55 -11.99
C THR A 39 6.28 -1.09 -13.32
N GLY A 40 4.97 -1.22 -13.49
CA GLY A 40 4.37 -1.64 -14.77
C GLY A 40 4.61 -0.62 -15.89
N GLY A 41 4.50 0.68 -15.58
CA GLY A 41 4.84 1.75 -16.53
C GLY A 41 6.32 1.74 -16.93
N MET A 42 7.21 1.52 -15.98
CA MET A 42 8.65 1.37 -16.24
C MET A 42 8.94 0.09 -17.06
N GLN A 43 8.34 -1.04 -16.70
CA GLN A 43 8.44 -2.29 -17.48
C GLN A 43 8.02 -2.08 -18.94
N ALA A 44 6.87 -1.45 -19.16
CA ALA A 44 6.38 -1.13 -20.49
C ALA A 44 7.31 -0.16 -21.24
N ALA A 45 7.89 0.83 -20.56
CA ALA A 45 8.83 1.78 -21.15
C ALA A 45 10.15 1.10 -21.55
N TYR A 46 10.73 0.29 -20.68
CA TYR A 46 11.98 -0.41 -20.95
C TYR A 46 11.83 -1.46 -22.05
N SER A 47 10.70 -2.18 -22.10
CA SER A 47 10.40 -3.12 -23.19
C SER A 47 10.22 -2.43 -24.55
N LYS A 48 9.91 -1.13 -24.59
CA LYS A 48 9.86 -0.34 -25.84
C LYS A 48 11.22 0.23 -26.25
N LEU A 49 12.07 0.55 -25.28
CA LEU A 49 13.35 1.22 -25.53
C LEU A 49 14.50 0.24 -25.78
N LEU A 50 14.45 -0.95 -25.17
CA LEU A 50 15.54 -1.92 -25.22
C LEU A 50 15.17 -3.10 -26.14
N PRO A 51 16.16 -3.70 -26.83
CA PRO A 51 15.95 -4.97 -27.52
C PRO A 51 15.41 -6.04 -26.55
N PRO A 52 14.53 -6.96 -26.99
CA PRO A 52 13.76 -7.84 -26.10
C PRO A 52 14.58 -8.61 -25.06
N GLN A 53 15.76 -9.10 -25.45
CA GLN A 53 16.66 -9.83 -24.56
C GLN A 53 17.27 -8.94 -23.46
N VAL A 54 17.54 -7.67 -23.78
CA VAL A 54 18.11 -6.68 -22.86
C VAL A 54 17.03 -6.15 -21.92
N SER A 55 15.81 -5.89 -22.42
CA SER A 55 14.68 -5.53 -21.56
C SER A 55 14.38 -6.62 -20.55
N GLU A 56 14.32 -7.89 -20.97
CA GLU A 56 14.03 -8.98 -20.03
C GLU A 56 15.13 -9.15 -18.97
N TRP A 57 16.40 -9.09 -19.38
CA TRP A 57 17.52 -9.16 -18.44
C TRP A 57 17.50 -7.98 -17.46
N PHE A 58 17.25 -6.77 -17.95
CA PHE A 58 17.17 -5.56 -17.13
C PHE A 58 16.00 -5.61 -16.15
N LEU A 59 14.81 -5.97 -16.63
CA LEU A 59 13.61 -6.03 -15.80
C LEU A 59 13.74 -7.07 -14.68
N ARG A 60 14.31 -8.26 -14.96
CA ARG A 60 14.56 -9.28 -13.91
C ARG A 60 15.60 -8.86 -12.88
N ARG A 61 16.52 -7.94 -13.23
CA ARG A 61 17.60 -7.50 -12.34
C ARG A 61 17.19 -6.33 -11.45
N HIS A 62 16.23 -5.52 -11.89
CA HIS A 62 15.89 -4.25 -11.24
C HIS A 62 14.48 -4.21 -10.62
N PHE A 63 13.59 -5.14 -10.97
CA PHE A 63 12.22 -5.23 -10.46
C PHE A 63 11.91 -6.65 -9.99
#